data_AF-A0A9D1GIJ2-F1
#
_entry.id   AF-A0A9D1GIJ2-F1
#
_cell.length_a   1.000
_cell.length_b   1.000
_cell.length_c   1.000
_cell.angle_alpha   90.00
_cell.angle_beta   90.00
_cell.angle_gamma   90.00
#
_symmetry.space_group_name_H-M   'P 1'
#
loop_
_entity.id
_entity.type
_entity.pdbx_description
1 polymer ?
#
loop_
_entity_poly.entity_id
_entity_poly.type
_entity_poly.pdbx_seq_one_letter_code
_entity_poly.pdbx_strand_id
1 'polypeptide(L)'
;MQVKSTVKLNMARIRELTQAAVTALEKTAEALHTEVVQAQVMPFDDPEVIEKKVYGKRGQFAKNGREYKGKTVKEVVHGGGHLQNESTFVDYTDSSNGRARLVSSTPYARRLYFHPEYHFDKGENPNARGEWYEDWLPGGSKADF
;
A
#
# COMPACT_ATOMS: atom_id res chain seq x y z
N MET A 1 62.08 2.49 6.22
CA MET A 1 61.50 3.43 7.19
C MET A 1 60.12 2.91 7.57
N GLN A 2 59.87 2.53 8.83
CA GLN A 2 58.56 2.08 9.29
C GLN A 2 57.84 3.23 9.99
N VAL A 3 56.65 3.58 9.54
CA VAL A 3 55.80 4.60 10.17
C VAL A 3 54.69 3.87 10.93
N LYS A 4 54.48 4.23 12.21
CA LYS A 4 53.35 3.77 13.02
C LYS A 4 52.38 4.93 13.20
N SER A 5 51.12 4.73 12.81
CA SER A 5 50.01 5.62 13.15
C SER A 5 49.17 4.99 14.26
N THR A 6 48.75 5.79 15.25
CA THR A 6 47.86 5.36 16.33
C THR A 6 46.55 6.14 16.23
N VAL A 7 45.45 5.44 16.00
CA VAL A 7 44.10 6.03 15.89
C VAL A 7 43.32 5.72 17.17
N LYS A 8 42.70 6.74 17.77
CA LYS A 8 41.80 6.59 18.93
C LYS A 8 40.35 6.79 18.48
N LEU A 9 39.54 5.74 18.56
CA LEU A 9 38.13 5.76 18.19
C LEU A 9 37.24 5.88 19.43
N ASN A 10 36.23 6.73 19.37
CA ASN A 10 35.20 6.82 20.41
C ASN A 10 34.10 5.78 20.14
N MET A 11 34.31 4.55 20.63
CA MET A 11 33.39 3.43 20.37
C MET A 11 31.98 3.65 20.92
N ALA A 12 31.81 4.43 21.99
CA ALA A 12 30.50 4.75 22.52
C ALA A 12 29.69 5.62 21.54
N ARG A 13 30.31 6.68 21.00
CA ARG A 13 29.67 7.55 20.01
C ARG A 13 29.45 6.86 18.67
N ILE A 14 30.36 5.97 18.26
CA ILE A 14 30.18 5.17 17.04
C ILE A 14 28.92 4.31 17.16
N ARG A 15 28.71 3.63 18.29
CA ARG A 15 27.50 2.82 18.52
C ARG A 15 26.22 3.65 18.50
N GLU A 16 26.25 4.84 19.10
CA GLU A 16 25.13 5.78 19.08
C GLU A 16 24.77 6.20 17.65
N LEU A 17 25.77 6.54 16.83
CA LEU A 17 25.57 6.87 15.41
C LEU A 17 25.05 5.66 14.61
N THR A 18 25.58 4.46 14.85
CA THR A 18 25.09 3.24 14.20
C THR A 18 23.62 3.00 14.53
N GLN A 19 23.21 3.12 15.79
CA GLN A 19 21.81 2.95 16.18
C GLN A 19 20.91 4.03 15.57
N ALA A 20 21.36 5.29 15.58
CA ALA A 20 20.61 6.39 14.97
C ALA A 20 20.40 6.18 13.46
N ALA A 21 21.41 5.64 12.76
CA ALA A 21 21.29 5.30 11.34
C ALA A 21 20.24 4.20 11.08
N VAL A 22 20.21 3.16 11.91
CA VAL A 22 19.19 2.09 11.82
C VAL A 22 17.80 2.66 12.06
N THR A 23 17.60 3.43 13.13
CA THR A 23 16.30 4.05 13.43
C THR A 23 15.86 5.02 12.34
N ALA A 24 16.78 5.78 11.74
CA ALA A 24 16.47 6.66 10.62
C ALA A 24 16.00 5.86 9.40
N LEU A 25 16.70 4.78 9.06
CA LEU A 25 16.32 3.89 7.95
C LEU A 25 14.91 3.31 8.14
N GLU A 26 14.59 2.81 9.34
CA GLU A 26 13.28 2.24 9.64
C GLU A 26 12.17 3.28 9.49
N LYS A 27 12.37 4.49 10.02
CA LYS A 27 11.42 5.59 9.89
C LYS A 27 11.21 6.04 8.45
N THR A 28 12.28 6.11 7.65
CA THR A 28 12.17 6.47 6.24
C THR A 28 11.40 5.42 5.46
N ALA A 29 11.63 4.13 5.74
CA ALA A 29 10.90 3.06 5.08
C ALA A 29 9.40 3.07 5.44
N GLU A 30 9.04 3.33 6.70
CA GLU A 30 7.64 3.50 7.14
C GLU A 30 6.98 4.73 6.49
N ALA A 31 7.72 5.84 6.39
CA ALA A 31 7.25 7.04 5.72
C ALA A 31 6.99 6.77 4.23
N LEU A 32 7.89 6.06 3.55
CA LEU A 32 7.71 5.65 2.16
C LEU A 32 6.48 4.76 1.98
N HIS A 33 6.28 3.78 2.87
CA HIS A 33 5.08 2.94 2.85
C HIS A 33 3.80 3.78 2.94
N THR A 34 3.77 4.72 3.89
CA THR A 34 2.63 5.62 4.09
C THR A 34 2.37 6.49 2.84
N GLU A 35 3.42 7.03 2.23
CA GLU A 35 3.32 7.84 1.01
C GLU A 35 2.75 7.04 -0.17
N VAL A 36 3.18 5.79 -0.33
CA VAL A 36 2.64 4.92 -1.39
C VAL A 36 1.17 4.63 -1.14
N VAL A 37 0.79 4.41 0.12
CA VAL A 37 -0.62 4.21 0.49
C VAL A 37 -1.45 5.45 0.16
N GLN A 38 -0.97 6.63 0.55
CA GLN A 38 -1.64 7.91 0.31
C GLN A 38 -1.70 8.31 -1.17
N ALA A 39 -0.77 7.85 -1.99
CA ALA A 39 -0.82 8.09 -3.42
C ALA A 39 -1.96 7.35 -4.13
N GLN A 40 -2.58 6.36 -3.46
CA GLN A 40 -3.71 5.58 -3.98
C GLN A 40 -3.41 4.91 -5.32
N VAL A 41 -2.19 4.38 -5.47
CA VAL A 41 -1.69 3.76 -6.71
C VAL A 41 -1.91 2.25 -6.78
N MET A 42 -2.13 1.60 -5.64
CA MET A 42 -2.37 0.15 -5.57
C MET A 42 -3.85 -0.15 -5.84
N PRO A 43 -4.20 -1.02 -6.81
CA PRO A 43 -5.58 -1.42 -7.01
C PRO A 43 -6.10 -2.26 -5.83
N PHE A 44 -7.42 -2.20 -5.62
CA PHE A 44 -8.14 -3.13 -4.75
C PHE A 44 -8.45 -4.43 -5.51
N ASP A 45 -8.91 -5.46 -4.79
CA ASP A 45 -9.37 -6.69 -5.43
C ASP A 45 -10.56 -6.43 -6.37
N ASP A 46 -10.79 -7.34 -7.33
CA ASP A 46 -11.86 -7.20 -8.31
C ASP A 46 -13.21 -6.94 -7.61
N PRO A 47 -13.96 -5.92 -8.06
CA PRO A 47 -15.24 -5.60 -7.43
C PRO A 47 -16.26 -6.73 -7.61
N GLU A 48 -16.96 -7.08 -6.53
CA GLU A 48 -18.14 -7.91 -6.59
C GLU A 48 -19.38 -7.04 -6.87
N VAL A 49 -20.13 -7.36 -7.92
CA VAL A 49 -21.40 -6.69 -8.20
C VAL A 49 -22.52 -7.42 -7.48
N ILE A 50 -23.05 -6.85 -6.40
CA ILE A 50 -24.22 -7.37 -5.69
C ILE A 50 -25.50 -6.74 -6.23
N GLU A 51 -26.55 -7.55 -6.36
CA GLU A 51 -27.88 -7.06 -6.69
C GLU A 51 -28.69 -6.85 -5.41
N LYS A 52 -29.04 -5.59 -5.11
CA LYS A 52 -29.91 -5.26 -3.96
C LYS A 52 -31.30 -4.81 -4.41
N LYS A 53 -32.33 -5.25 -3.68
CA LYS A 53 -33.69 -4.72 -3.83
C LYS A 53 -33.84 -3.44 -3.01
N VAL A 54 -34.05 -2.32 -3.70
CA VAL A 54 -34.33 -1.02 -3.08
C VAL A 54 -35.83 -0.75 -3.11
N TYR A 55 -36.38 -0.44 -1.95
CA TYR A 55 -37.81 -0.11 -1.77
C TYR A 55 -37.99 1.41 -1.63
N GLY A 56 -39.15 1.94 -2.03
CA GLY A 56 -39.46 3.37 -1.88
C GLY A 56 -39.74 3.77 -0.42
N LYS A 57 -40.07 5.04 -0.17
CA LYS A 57 -40.37 5.60 1.18
C LYS A 57 -41.37 4.79 2.03
N ARG A 58 -42.21 3.95 1.41
CA ARG A 58 -43.24 3.14 2.07
C ARG A 58 -42.73 1.76 2.52
N GLY A 59 -41.45 1.44 2.31
CA GLY A 59 -40.86 0.17 2.71
C GLY A 59 -41.31 -1.00 1.83
N GLN A 60 -41.19 -2.22 2.36
CA GLN A 60 -41.43 -3.45 1.61
C GLN A 60 -42.90 -3.71 1.29
N PHE A 61 -43.86 -3.03 1.94
CA PHE A 61 -45.29 -3.35 1.87
C PHE A 61 -46.15 -2.20 1.34
N ALA A 62 -47.06 -2.52 0.43
CA ALA A 62 -48.07 -1.62 -0.11
C ALA A 62 -49.26 -1.43 0.85
N LYS A 63 -50.04 -0.35 0.64
CA LYS A 63 -51.23 -0.01 1.47
C LYS A 63 -52.26 -1.14 1.53
N ASN A 64 -52.23 -2.06 0.57
CA ASN A 64 -53.09 -3.25 0.47
C ASN A 64 -52.44 -4.52 1.04
N GLY A 65 -51.33 -4.41 1.79
CA GLY A 65 -50.63 -5.53 2.42
C GLY A 65 -49.76 -6.38 1.49
N ARG A 66 -49.74 -6.10 0.18
CA ARG A 66 -48.89 -6.83 -0.78
C ARG A 66 -47.45 -6.30 -0.77
N GLU A 67 -46.48 -7.18 -0.94
CA GLU A 67 -45.07 -6.77 -1.05
C GLU A 67 -44.87 -5.93 -2.33
N TYR A 68 -44.21 -4.78 -2.19
CA TYR A 68 -43.75 -3.99 -3.32
C TYR A 68 -42.63 -4.74 -4.04
N LYS A 69 -42.67 -4.85 -5.37
CA LYS A 69 -41.64 -5.58 -6.13
C LYS A 69 -40.23 -4.96 -6.08
N GLY A 70 -40.07 -3.78 -5.46
CA GLY A 70 -38.80 -3.06 -5.37
C GLY A 70 -38.20 -2.68 -6.74
N LYS A 71 -37.08 -1.98 -6.73
CA LYS A 71 -36.19 -1.87 -7.89
C LYS A 71 -34.93 -2.68 -7.59
N THR A 72 -34.50 -3.54 -8.51
CA THR A 72 -33.18 -4.16 -8.44
C THR A 72 -32.15 -3.11 -8.83
N VAL A 73 -31.21 -2.83 -7.93
CA VAL A 73 -30.09 -1.93 -8.16
C VAL A 73 -28.82 -2.77 -8.04
N LYS A 74 -27.94 -2.64 -9.04
CA LYS A 74 -26.60 -3.21 -8.99
C LYS A 74 -25.71 -2.28 -8.18
N GLU A 75 -25.11 -2.79 -7.12
CA GLU A 75 -24.12 -2.11 -6.30
C GLU A 75 -22.79 -2.80 -6.49
N VAL A 76 -21.77 -2.01 -6.82
CA VAL A 76 -20.39 -2.47 -6.91
C VAL A 76 -19.82 -2.43 -5.50
N VAL A 77 -19.45 -3.59 -4.97
CA VAL A 77 -18.82 -3.74 -3.64
C VAL A 77 -17.39 -4.19 -3.87
N HIS A 78 -16.44 -3.37 -3.47
CA HIS A 78 -15.04 -3.74 -3.53
C HIS A 78 -14.72 -4.69 -2.36
N GLY A 79 -14.14 -5.85 -2.66
CA GLY A 79 -13.48 -6.67 -1.63
C GLY A 79 -12.42 -5.80 -0.94
N GLY A 80 -12.38 -5.86 0.39
CA GLY A 80 -11.51 -4.97 1.18
C GLY A 80 -10.05 -4.96 0.70
N GLY A 81 -9.36 -3.83 0.86
CA GLY A 81 -7.99 -3.56 0.36
C GLY A 81 -6.88 -4.35 1.03
N HIS A 82 -7.00 -5.67 1.10
CA HIS A 82 -6.06 -6.59 1.75
C HIS A 82 -4.62 -6.41 1.26
N LEU A 83 -4.45 -6.12 -0.04
CA LEU A 83 -3.15 -5.86 -0.65
C LEU A 83 -2.43 -4.65 -0.06
N GLN A 84 -3.11 -3.51 -0.02
CA GLN A 84 -2.55 -2.24 0.42
C GLN A 84 -2.46 -2.16 1.96
N ASN A 85 -3.40 -2.80 2.68
CA ASN A 85 -3.53 -2.65 4.13
C ASN A 85 -2.77 -3.72 4.93
N GLU A 86 -2.87 -4.99 4.55
CA GLU A 86 -2.36 -6.11 5.37
C GLU A 86 -1.18 -6.82 4.70
N SER A 87 -1.17 -6.84 3.37
CA SER A 87 -0.19 -7.63 2.60
C SER A 87 0.98 -6.81 2.07
N THR A 88 0.98 -5.49 2.24
CA THR A 88 2.10 -4.62 1.92
C THR A 88 2.63 -3.99 3.21
N PHE A 89 3.87 -4.28 3.58
CA PHE A 89 4.45 -3.85 4.85
C PHE A 89 5.96 -3.65 4.73
N VAL A 90 6.53 -2.94 5.71
CA VAL A 90 7.98 -2.77 5.81
C VAL A 90 8.60 -3.92 6.59
N ASP A 91 9.56 -4.60 5.97
CA ASP A 91 10.40 -5.63 6.56
C ASP A 91 11.68 -5.00 7.13
N TYR A 92 11.77 -5.05 8.46
CA TYR A 92 12.90 -4.53 9.25
C TYR A 92 13.93 -5.60 9.62
N THR A 93 13.77 -6.85 9.19
CA THR A 93 14.57 -7.99 9.65
C THR A 93 16.08 -7.80 9.42
N ASP A 94 16.46 -6.94 8.48
CA ASP A 94 17.85 -6.65 8.12
C ASP A 94 18.25 -5.17 8.30
N SER A 95 17.46 -4.39 9.03
CA SER A 95 17.68 -2.95 9.23
C SER A 95 19.03 -2.68 9.92
N SER A 96 19.45 -3.57 10.82
CA SER A 96 20.75 -3.52 11.51
C SER A 96 21.95 -3.61 10.56
N ASN A 97 21.77 -4.20 9.37
CA ASN A 97 22.79 -4.29 8.33
C ASN A 97 22.62 -3.21 7.25
N GLY A 98 21.76 -2.21 7.51
CA GLY A 98 21.52 -1.09 6.60
C GLY A 98 20.51 -1.39 5.51
N ARG A 99 19.61 -2.38 5.68
CA ARG A 99 18.60 -2.74 4.68
C ARG A 99 17.20 -2.86 5.28
N ALA A 100 16.27 -2.04 4.80
CA ALA A 100 14.83 -2.21 4.99
C ALA A 100 14.19 -2.53 3.64
N ARG A 101 13.08 -3.27 3.62
CA ARG A 101 12.38 -3.64 2.38
C ARG A 101 10.90 -3.31 2.49
N LEU A 102 10.30 -2.79 1.43
CA LEU A 102 8.85 -2.74 1.30
C LEU A 102 8.40 -4.00 0.56
N VAL A 103 7.56 -4.81 1.20
CA VAL A 103 7.23 -6.16 0.73
C VAL A 103 5.73 -6.26 0.52
N SER A 104 5.32 -6.66 -0.69
CA SER A 104 3.95 -7.10 -0.98
C SER A 104 3.92 -8.63 -1.08
N SER A 105 3.32 -9.30 -0.10
CA SER A 105 3.47 -10.75 0.12
C SER A 105 2.47 -11.63 -0.64
N THR A 106 1.43 -11.04 -1.26
CA THR A 106 0.39 -11.84 -1.92
C THR A 106 0.83 -12.33 -3.30
N PRO A 107 0.38 -13.53 -3.74
CA PRO A 107 0.73 -14.07 -5.06
C PRO A 107 0.32 -13.17 -6.23
N TYR A 108 -0.78 -12.43 -6.07
CA TYR A 108 -1.33 -11.58 -7.11
C TYR A 108 -0.65 -10.20 -7.19
N ALA A 109 0.08 -9.75 -6.16
CA ALA A 109 0.77 -8.46 -6.18
C ALA A 109 1.72 -8.34 -7.37
N ARG A 110 2.49 -9.39 -7.67
CA ARG A 110 3.37 -9.45 -8.85
C ARG A 110 2.60 -9.28 -10.16
N ARG A 111 1.45 -9.96 -10.27
CA ARG A 111 0.59 -9.90 -11.47
C ARG A 111 -0.01 -8.52 -11.67
N LEU A 112 -0.27 -7.76 -10.61
CA LEU A 112 -0.80 -6.40 -10.72
C LEU A 112 0.32 -5.39 -10.97
N TYR A 113 1.46 -5.56 -10.30
CA TYR A 113 2.59 -4.62 -10.39
C TYR A 113 3.24 -4.64 -11.78
N PHE A 114 3.56 -5.80 -12.35
CA PHE A 114 4.30 -5.90 -13.62
C PHE A 114 3.42 -5.89 -14.87
N HIS A 115 2.14 -5.55 -14.74
CA HIS A 115 1.18 -5.52 -15.85
C HIS A 115 0.46 -4.16 -15.92
N PRO A 116 1.18 -3.06 -16.26
CA PRO A 116 0.58 -1.73 -16.38
C PRO A 116 -0.47 -1.63 -17.50
N GLU A 117 -0.53 -2.60 -18.42
CA GLU A 117 -1.52 -2.68 -19.50
C GLU A 117 -2.93 -3.04 -19.02
N TYR A 118 -3.09 -3.49 -17.77
CA TYR A 118 -4.40 -3.88 -17.24
C TYR A 118 -5.32 -2.67 -17.04
N HIS A 119 -6.62 -2.93 -17.17
CA HIS A 119 -7.66 -1.97 -16.81
C HIS A 119 -7.99 -2.11 -15.34
N PHE A 120 -7.25 -1.37 -14.51
CA PHE A 120 -7.46 -1.34 -13.06
C PHE A 120 -8.74 -0.60 -12.70
N ASP A 121 -9.48 -1.12 -11.73
CA ASP A 121 -10.58 -0.40 -11.11
C ASP A 121 -10.05 0.79 -10.29
N LYS A 122 -10.72 1.93 -10.46
CA LYS A 122 -10.38 3.22 -9.87
C LYS A 122 -11.44 3.72 -8.89
N GLY A 123 -12.40 2.87 -8.52
CA GLY A 123 -13.46 3.20 -7.56
C GLY A 123 -12.91 3.66 -6.22
N GLU A 124 -12.07 2.84 -5.57
CA GLU A 124 -11.48 3.15 -4.26
C GLU A 124 -10.19 3.96 -4.37
N ASN A 125 -9.33 3.58 -5.32
CA ASN A 125 -8.03 4.20 -5.54
C ASN A 125 -7.99 4.86 -6.94
N PRO A 126 -8.18 6.19 -7.03
CA PRO A 126 -8.29 6.90 -8.31
C PRO A 126 -7.05 6.78 -9.21
N ASN A 127 -5.89 6.57 -8.58
CA ASN A 127 -4.61 6.44 -9.27
C ASN A 127 -4.18 4.99 -9.45
N ALA A 128 -5.08 4.01 -9.26
CA ALA A 128 -4.76 2.60 -9.41
C ALA A 128 -4.13 2.31 -10.79
N ARG A 129 -2.95 1.68 -10.76
CA ARG A 129 -2.14 1.32 -11.94
C ARG A 129 -1.24 0.13 -11.65
N GLY A 130 -0.49 -0.34 -12.65
CA GLY A 130 0.71 -1.17 -12.44
C GLY A 130 1.89 -0.29 -11.98
N GLU A 131 3.04 -0.88 -11.74
CA GLU A 131 4.28 -0.17 -11.41
C GLU A 131 4.10 0.87 -10.28
N TRP A 132 3.50 0.45 -9.16
CA TRP A 132 3.08 1.33 -8.06
C TRP A 132 4.18 2.26 -7.54
N TYR A 133 5.45 1.86 -7.65
CA TYR A 133 6.59 2.60 -7.12
C TYR A 133 7.29 3.49 -8.16
N GLU A 134 6.78 3.58 -9.40
CA GLU A 134 7.39 4.35 -10.50
C GLU A 134 7.77 5.78 -10.08
N ASP A 135 6.92 6.45 -9.31
CA ASP A 135 7.18 7.82 -8.84
C ASP A 135 8.39 7.94 -7.91
N TRP A 136 8.69 6.92 -7.10
CA TRP A 136 9.80 6.92 -6.13
C TRP A 136 11.07 6.25 -6.68
N LEU A 137 11.00 5.65 -7.85
CA LEU A 137 12.16 5.08 -8.54
C LEU A 137 12.95 6.18 -9.29
N PRO A 138 14.23 5.92 -9.66
CA PRO A 138 15.03 6.90 -10.37
C PRO A 138 14.34 7.44 -11.64
N GLY A 139 14.20 8.76 -11.73
CA GLY A 139 13.49 9.44 -12.83
C GLY A 139 12.01 9.70 -12.56
N GLY A 140 11.45 9.17 -11.48
CA GLY A 140 10.08 9.42 -11.03
C GLY A 140 9.91 10.80 -10.38
N SER A 141 8.66 11.23 -10.24
CA SER A 141 8.29 12.55 -9.69
C SER A 141 8.63 12.75 -8.21
N LYS A 142 8.84 11.66 -7.47
CA LYS A 142 9.20 11.57 -6.05
C LYS A 142 10.55 10.86 -5.85
N ALA A 143 11.44 10.89 -6.84
CA ALA A 143 12.75 10.23 -6.75
C ALA A 143 13.66 10.80 -5.64
N ASP A 144 13.45 12.06 -5.25
CA ASP A 144 14.22 12.76 -4.20
C ASP A 144 13.53 12.72 -2.82
N PHE A 145 12.62 11.75 -2.60
CA PHE A 145 11.91 11.55 -1.32
C PHE A 145 12.86 11.35 -0.13
#